data_AF-A0A084W8K4-F1
#
_entry.id   AF-A0A084W8K4-F1
#
_cell.length_a   1.000
_cell.length_b   1.000
_cell.length_c   1.000
_cell.angle_alpha   90.00
_cell.angle_beta   90.00
_cell.angle_gamma   90.00
#
_symmetry.space_group_name_H-M   'P 1'
#
loop_
_entity.id
_entity.type
_entity.pdbx_description
1 polymer ?
#
loop_
_entity_poly.entity_id
_entity_poly.type
_entity_poly.pdbx_seq_one_letter_code
_entity_poly.pdbx_strand_id
1 'polypeptide(L)'
;MSVAERYDIRVDKADVYFSFPYQVGVMFDESDDENQKRFVEITMVFHVLRGLKGMIERGESVPLNVGALPEFRDKISICNYRFIKEFTKGVDSDWTVNVVNHFRPSDYIEE
;
A
#
# COMPACT_ATOMS: atom_id res chain seq x y z
N MET A 1 6.49 10.99 -14.22
CA MET A 1 6.58 9.54 -14.38
C MET A 1 6.42 9.18 -15.85
N SER A 2 7.46 8.63 -16.48
CA SER A 2 7.45 8.16 -17.87
C SER A 2 6.56 6.92 -18.03
N VAL A 3 6.29 6.50 -19.26
CA VAL A 3 5.58 5.24 -19.52
C VAL A 3 6.40 4.05 -19.00
N ALA A 4 7.72 4.05 -19.24
CA ALA A 4 8.61 2.99 -18.77
C ALA A 4 8.59 2.87 -17.23
N GLU A 5 8.67 4.00 -16.53
CA GLU A 5 8.60 4.02 -15.06
C GLU A 5 7.26 3.47 -14.53
N ARG A 6 6.14 3.80 -15.19
CA ARG A 6 4.81 3.26 -14.83
C ARG A 6 4.70 1.75 -15.01
N TYR A 7 5.34 1.20 -16.05
CA TYR A 7 5.39 -0.24 -16.24
C TYR A 7 6.27 -0.92 -15.20
N ASP A 8 7.36 -0.27 -14.79
CA ASP A 8 8.31 -0.87 -13.85
C ASP A 8 7.76 -0.94 -12.43
N ILE A 9 6.94 0.03 -12.01
CA ILE A 9 6.25 0.04 -10.71
C ILE A 9 4.85 -0.60 -10.75
N ARG A 10 4.48 -1.25 -11.86
CA ARG A 10 3.18 -1.92 -11.99
C ARG A 10 3.13 -3.09 -11.02
N VAL A 11 2.06 -3.15 -10.23
CA VAL A 11 1.85 -4.21 -9.24
C VAL A 11 0.59 -5.01 -9.54
N ASP A 12 0.68 -6.33 -9.31
CA ASP A 12 -0.46 -7.24 -9.27
C ASP A 12 -0.81 -7.49 -7.79
N LYS A 13 -2.11 -7.51 -7.46
CA LYS A 13 -2.57 -7.81 -6.11
C LYS A 13 -2.14 -9.22 -5.67
N ALA A 14 -2.07 -10.16 -6.61
CA ALA A 14 -1.62 -11.52 -6.34
C ALA A 14 -0.12 -11.62 -6.02
N ASP A 15 0.64 -10.56 -6.29
CA ASP A 15 2.07 -10.48 -5.99
C ASP A 15 2.37 -9.85 -4.61
N VAL A 16 1.34 -9.46 -3.85
CA VAL A 16 1.48 -8.97 -2.47
C VAL A 16 1.80 -10.14 -1.54
N TYR A 17 3.00 -10.14 -0.94
CA TYR A 17 3.39 -11.18 0.03
C TYR A 17 3.24 -10.73 1.49
N PHE A 18 3.22 -9.43 1.74
CA PHE A 18 3.10 -8.88 3.10
C PHE A 18 2.40 -7.52 3.07
N SER A 19 1.56 -7.25 4.06
CA SER A 19 0.87 -5.97 4.19
C SER A 19 0.55 -5.66 5.64
N PHE A 20 0.60 -4.38 6.02
CA PHE A 20 0.24 -3.94 7.35
C PHE A 20 -0.27 -2.50 7.36
N PRO A 21 -1.12 -2.13 8.34
CA PRO A 21 -1.46 -0.74 8.59
C PRO A 21 -0.25 -0.03 9.22
N TYR A 22 0.23 1.03 8.58
CA TYR A 22 1.32 1.85 9.11
C TYR A 22 0.83 2.94 10.05
N GLN A 23 -0.26 3.61 9.67
CA GLN A 23 -0.84 4.69 10.45
C GLN A 23 -2.36 4.67 10.34
N VAL A 24 -3.04 4.87 11.47
CA VAL A 24 -4.48 5.10 11.55
C VAL A 24 -4.71 6.47 12.20
N GLY A 25 -5.46 7.34 11.52
CA GLY A 25 -5.83 8.66 12.00
C GLY A 25 -7.34 8.78 12.09
N VAL A 26 -7.82 9.45 13.14
CA VAL A 26 -9.22 9.84 13.28
C VAL A 26 -9.27 11.36 13.39
N MET A 27 -10.02 12.00 12.50
CA MET A 27 -10.20 13.44 12.48
C MET A 27 -11.64 13.75 12.88
N PHE A 28 -11.78 14.71 13.79
CA PHE A 28 -13.04 15.24 14.26
C PHE A 28 -13.15 16.68 13.78
N ASP A 29 -14.26 17.01 13.12
CA ASP A 29 -14.59 18.39 12.79
C ASP A 29 -15.45 18.95 13.93
N GLU A 30 -14.85 19.81 14.76
CA GLU A 30 -15.49 20.42 15.93
C GLU A 30 -16.18 21.76 15.60
N SER A 31 -16.23 22.16 14.33
CA SER A 31 -16.79 23.47 13.96
C SER A 31 -18.31 23.58 14.11
N ASP A 32 -19.02 22.45 14.21
CA ASP A 32 -20.48 22.38 14.25
C ASP A 32 -20.94 21.41 15.35
N ASP A 33 -21.51 21.93 16.45
CA ASP A 33 -21.94 21.13 17.62
C ASP A 33 -23.05 20.12 17.29
N GLU A 34 -23.83 20.36 16.23
CA GLU A 34 -24.93 19.47 15.81
C GLU A 34 -24.50 18.38 14.83
N ASN A 35 -23.40 18.56 14.08
CA ASN A 35 -22.94 17.66 13.02
C ASN A 35 -21.42 17.41 13.13
N GLN A 36 -21.02 16.69 14.19
CA GLN A 36 -19.65 16.25 14.38
C GLN A 36 -19.22 15.32 13.23
N LYS A 37 -18.52 15.86 12.23
CA LYS A 37 -17.98 15.04 11.14
C LYS A 37 -16.83 14.20 11.67
N ARG A 38 -16.78 12.94 11.23
CA ARG A 38 -15.77 11.98 11.65
C ARG A 38 -15.15 11.37 10.42
N PHE A 39 -13.85 11.53 10.27
CA PHE A 39 -13.11 10.91 9.18
C PHE A 39 -12.09 9.95 9.76
N VAL A 40 -11.95 8.79 9.12
CA VAL A 40 -10.91 7.82 9.44
C VAL A 40 -9.98 7.73 8.24
N GLU A 41 -8.68 7.88 8.50
CA GLU A 41 -7.61 7.64 7.55
C GLU A 41 -6.79 6.43 7.95
N ILE A 42 -6.49 5.55 7.00
CA ILE A 42 -5.62 4.39 7.20
C ILE A 42 -4.57 4.39 6.09
N THR A 43 -3.30 4.54 6.47
CA THR A 43 -2.18 4.32 5.55
C THR A 43 -1.79 2.85 5.61
N MET A 44 -2.05 2.12 4.53
CA MET A 44 -1.63 0.73 4.35
C MET A 44 -0.35 0.65 3.54
N VAL A 45 0.56 -0.22 3.98
CA VAL A 45 1.80 -0.54 3.28
C VAL A 45 1.70 -1.95 2.74
N PHE A 46 1.95 -2.12 1.45
CA PHE A 46 1.96 -3.40 0.76
C PHE A 46 3.36 -3.68 0.20
N HIS A 47 3.90 -4.84 0.54
CA HIS A 47 5.14 -5.34 -0.05
C HIS A 47 4.79 -6.29 -1.18
N VAL A 48 5.30 -5.98 -2.37
CA VAL A 48 5.03 -6.70 -3.60
C VAL A 48 6.32 -7.33 -4.10
N LEU A 49 6.24 -8.61 -4.44
CA LEU A 49 7.33 -9.33 -5.09
C LEU A 49 6.91 -9.65 -6.53
N ARG A 50 7.53 -8.95 -7.49
CA ARG A 50 7.17 -9.09 -8.92
C ARG A 50 7.33 -10.54 -9.39
N GLY A 51 6.22 -11.14 -9.84
CA GLY A 51 6.17 -12.52 -10.35
C GLY A 51 5.91 -13.59 -9.30
N LEU A 52 5.63 -13.21 -8.05
CA LEU A 52 5.28 -14.13 -6.96
C LEU A 52 4.15 -15.09 -7.33
N LYS A 53 3.07 -14.59 -7.94
CA LYS A 53 1.95 -15.42 -8.40
C LYS A 53 2.45 -16.57 -9.30
N GLY A 54 3.31 -16.25 -10.26
CA GLY A 54 3.88 -17.24 -11.16
C GLY A 54 4.81 -18.23 -10.47
N MET A 55 5.54 -17.81 -9.43
CA MET A 55 6.36 -18.70 -8.60
C MET A 55 5.48 -19.71 -7.84
N ILE A 56 4.41 -19.22 -7.21
CA ILE A 56 3.44 -20.05 -6.48
C ILE A 56 2.79 -21.06 -7.43
N GLU A 57 2.35 -20.62 -8.62
CA GLU A 57 1.73 -21.50 -9.63
C GLU A 57 2.66 -22.61 -10.14
N ARG A 58 3.98 -22.39 -10.12
CA ARG A 58 5.00 -23.40 -10.44
C ARG A 58 5.38 -24.30 -9.25
N GLY A 59 4.83 -24.06 -8.07
CA GLY A 59 5.15 -24.80 -6.84
C GLY A 59 6.48 -24.40 -6.20
N GLU A 60 7.02 -23.22 -6.52
CA GLU A 60 8.22 -22.69 -5.88
C GLU A 60 7.93 -22.22 -4.45
N SER A 61 8.81 -22.55 -3.50
CA SER A 61 8.74 -22.01 -2.15
C SER A 61 9.42 -20.64 -2.09
N VAL A 62 8.67 -19.58 -1.77
CA VAL A 62 9.25 -18.27 -1.51
C VAL A 62 9.72 -18.20 -0.05
N PRO A 63 10.99 -17.87 0.22
CA PRO A 63 11.50 -17.76 1.58
C PRO A 63 10.73 -16.73 2.40
N LEU A 64 10.49 -17.03 3.69
CA LEU A 64 9.79 -16.11 4.60
C LEU A 64 10.52 -14.76 4.73
N ASN A 65 11.85 -14.77 4.58
CA ASN A 65 12.73 -13.60 4.65
C ASN A 65 13.03 -12.98 3.26
N VAL A 66 12.16 -13.14 2.27
CA VAL A 66 12.38 -12.65 0.89
C VAL A 66 12.80 -11.17 0.82
N GLY A 67 12.32 -10.33 1.73
CA GLY A 67 12.70 -8.91 1.82
C GLY A 67 14.17 -8.66 2.17
N ALA A 68 14.87 -9.63 2.74
CA ALA A 68 16.28 -9.53 3.14
C ALA A 68 17.24 -10.19 2.14
N LEU A 69 16.71 -10.89 1.13
CA LEU A 69 17.50 -11.66 0.18
C LEU A 69 17.94 -10.78 -1.01
N PRO A 70 19.25 -10.63 -1.26
CA PRO A 70 19.77 -9.75 -2.32
C PRO A 70 19.21 -10.05 -3.72
N GLU A 71 18.98 -11.32 -4.05
CA GLU A 71 18.49 -11.77 -5.35
C GLU A 71 17.04 -11.35 -5.66
N PHE A 72 16.28 -10.92 -4.65
CA PHE A 72 14.91 -10.44 -4.80
C PHE A 72 14.80 -8.91 -4.67
N ARG A 73 15.88 -8.22 -4.30
CA ARG A 73 15.90 -6.78 -3.98
C ARG A 73 15.30 -5.92 -5.10
N ASP A 74 15.71 -6.15 -6.34
CA ASP A 74 15.23 -5.37 -7.51
C ASP A 74 13.84 -5.78 -7.98
N LYS A 75 13.26 -6.84 -7.39
CA LYS A 75 11.90 -7.33 -7.67
C LYS A 75 10.90 -6.85 -6.63
N ILE A 76 11.36 -6.17 -5.58
CA ILE A 76 10.51 -5.68 -4.50
C ILE A 76 10.03 -4.26 -4.81
N SER A 77 8.73 -4.05 -4.65
CA SER A 77 8.12 -2.73 -4.64
C SER A 77 7.29 -2.55 -3.39
N ILE A 78 7.31 -1.34 -2.84
CA ILE A 78 6.48 -0.92 -1.74
C ILE A 78 5.38 -0.02 -2.29
N CYS A 79 4.14 -0.36 -1.97
CA CYS A 79 2.97 0.42 -2.34
C CYS A 79 2.26 0.91 -1.09
N ASN A 80 2.23 2.22 -0.94
CA ASN A 80 1.56 2.91 0.15
C ASN A 80 0.26 3.51 -0.38
N TYR A 81 -0.85 3.14 0.26
CA TYR A 81 -2.16 3.70 -0.04
C TYR A 81 -2.75 4.28 1.24
N ARG A 82 -3.12 5.56 1.21
CA ARG A 82 -3.92 6.15 2.27
C ARG A 82 -5.38 6.10 1.86
N PHE A 83 -6.13 5.30 2.61
CA PHE A 83 -7.57 5.21 2.51
C PHE A 83 -8.19 6.22 3.46
N ILE A 84 -9.20 6.95 3.00
CA ILE A 84 -10.02 7.84 3.82
C ILE A 84 -11.49 7.50 3.63
N LYS A 85 -12.25 7.52 4.72
CA LYS A 85 -13.70 7.35 4.72
C LYS A 85 -14.35 8.23 5.78
N GLU A 86 -15.54 8.74 5.46
CA GLU A 86 -16.40 9.43 6.41
C GLU A 86 -17.23 8.43 7.22
N PHE A 87 -17.25 8.64 8.55
CA PHE A 87 -17.98 7.87 9.56
C PHE A 87 -18.96 8.74 10.34
N THR A 88 -19.34 9.89 9.79
CA THR A 88 -20.37 10.77 10.35
C THR A 88 -21.71 10.02 10.41
N LYS A 89 -22.46 10.20 11.50
CA LYS A 89 -23.73 9.50 11.69
C LYS A 89 -24.73 9.86 10.59
N GLY A 90 -25.30 8.86 9.93
CA GLY A 90 -26.28 9.04 8.86
C GLY A 90 -25.68 9.29 7.47
N VAL A 91 -24.36 9.36 7.36
CA VAL A 91 -23.65 9.43 6.07
C VAL A 91 -23.28 8.01 5.63
N ASP A 92 -23.64 7.67 4.40
CA ASP A 92 -23.08 6.50 3.71
C ASP A 92 -21.96 6.98 2.78
N SER A 93 -20.76 6.47 3.00
CA SER A 93 -19.54 6.89 2.32
C SER A 93 -18.72 5.69 1.91
N ASP A 94 -18.07 5.78 0.76
CA ASP A 94 -17.09 4.79 0.31
C ASP A 94 -15.70 5.07 0.89
N TRP A 95 -14.85 4.05 0.86
CA TRP A 95 -13.40 4.25 1.02
C TRP A 95 -12.84 4.87 -0.25
N THR A 96 -12.13 5.97 -0.10
CA THR A 96 -11.42 6.62 -1.20
C THR A 96 -9.92 6.60 -0.91
N VAL A 97 -9.10 6.58 -1.97
CA VAL A 97 -7.65 6.67 -1.83
C VAL A 97 -7.25 8.12 -2.09
N ASN A 98 -6.69 8.80 -1.09
CA ASN A 98 -6.22 10.18 -1.23
C ASN A 98 -4.70 10.31 -1.37
N VAL A 99 -3.94 9.27 -1.04
CA VAL A 99 -2.49 9.19 -1.28
C VAL A 99 -2.14 7.86 -1.91
N VAL A 100 -1.34 7.93 -2.97
CA VAL A 100 -0.69 6.78 -3.62
C VAL A 100 0.80 7.07 -3.68
N ASN A 101 1.61 6.16 -3.15
CA ASN A 101 3.06 6.26 -3.23
C ASN A 101 3.66 4.88 -3.48
N HIS A 102 4.30 4.71 -4.63
CA HIS A 102 4.94 3.47 -5.05
C HIS A 102 6.42 3.75 -5.22
N PHE A 103 7.26 2.87 -4.69
CA PHE A 103 8.71 2.98 -4.85
C PHE A 103 9.40 1.63 -4.70
N ARG A 104 10.63 1.53 -5.20
CA ARG A 104 11.48 0.36 -4.97
C ARG A 104 12.45 0.70 -3.83
N PRO A 105 12.58 -0.15 -2.79
CA PRO A 105 13.57 0.09 -1.74
C PRO A 105 15.00 0.21 -2.27
N SER A 106 15.32 -0.48 -3.37
CA SER A 106 16.62 -0.43 -4.05
C SER A 106 17.04 0.99 -4.42
N ASP A 107 16.09 1.87 -4.74
CA ASP A 107 16.34 3.24 -5.18
C ASP A 107 16.84 4.16 -4.04
N TYR A 108 16.78 3.70 -2.78
CA TYR A 108 17.09 4.49 -1.58
C TYR A 108 18.27 3.94 -0.76
N ILE A 109 18.98 2.92 -1.25
CA ILE A 109 20.07 2.26 -0.48
C ILE A 109 21.44 2.87 -0.79
N GLU A 110 21.52 3.90 -1.64
CA GLU A 110 22.77 4.61 -1.97
C GLU A 110 23.00 5.91 -1.17
N GLU A 111 22.34 6.09 -0.01
CA GLU A 111 22.65 7.16 0.97
C GLU A 111 23.56 6.68 2.11
#